data_AF-A0A956BPA4-F1
#
_entry.id   AF-A0A956BPA4-F1
#
_cell.length_a   1.000
_cell.length_b   1.000
_cell.length_c   1.000
_cell.angle_alpha   90.00
_cell.angle_beta   90.00
_cell.angle_gamma   90.00
#
_symmetry.space_group_name_H-M   'P 1'
#
loop_
_entity.id
_entity.type
_entity.pdbx_description
1 polymer ?
#
loop_
_entity_poly.entity_id
_entity_poly.type
_entity_poly.pdbx_seq_one_letter_code
_entity_poly.pdbx_strand_id
1 'polypeptide(L)'
;MRRALLALLALSACKPPVAAVDEELEHRKQVLGSLHQEVVAAGYAEVAERAVDLESAATAFCATPDTAGLDATRAAWMAVHGPWKRMEVVGFGPVVDEPYRFGPLLDFWPVREGVVDDLIASETDLGYDSLRGFGASTRGLPVLEYLLWHPSLEGPATFEDARRCGYLVALASDVRQNTADLHVAWQEYATRLADPGSQADFAYATHQQVLDEWVNRVLFALDDIRSEKLGKPLGDTSAGVPLPEAAESRFSGRS
;
A
#
# COMPACT_ATOMS: atom_id res chain seq x y z
N MET A 1 29.66 -48.77 57.72
CA MET A 1 29.28 -47.36 57.94
C MET A 1 29.42 -46.62 56.63
N ARG A 2 28.34 -45.92 56.22
CA ARG A 2 28.16 -45.17 54.97
C ARG A 2 29.16 -44.02 54.84
N ARG A 3 29.67 -43.75 53.63
CA ARG A 3 29.90 -42.38 53.12
C ARG A 3 29.66 -42.33 51.61
N ALA A 4 28.47 -41.87 51.24
CA ALA A 4 28.15 -41.42 49.90
C ALA A 4 28.75 -40.03 49.69
N LEU A 5 29.55 -39.83 48.63
CA LEU A 5 29.95 -38.50 48.17
C LEU A 5 28.93 -38.03 47.13
N LEU A 6 28.18 -36.99 47.48
CA LEU A 6 27.34 -36.23 46.56
C LEU A 6 28.25 -35.47 45.57
N ALA A 7 28.04 -35.70 44.27
CA ALA A 7 28.51 -34.81 43.22
C ALA A 7 27.56 -33.61 43.13
N LEU A 8 28.03 -32.42 43.49
CA LEU A 8 27.33 -31.17 43.16
C LEU A 8 27.61 -30.85 41.69
N LEU A 9 26.62 -31.08 40.81
CA LEU A 9 26.56 -30.38 39.54
C LEU A 9 26.14 -28.93 39.82
N ALA A 10 27.09 -28.01 39.73
CA ALA A 10 26.78 -26.59 39.66
C ALA A 10 26.20 -26.31 38.27
N LEU A 11 24.87 -26.18 38.18
CA LEU A 11 24.19 -25.60 37.02
C LEU A 11 24.57 -24.11 36.96
N SER A 12 25.61 -23.79 36.19
CA SER A 12 25.93 -22.42 35.80
C SER A 12 24.82 -21.92 34.88
N ALA A 13 23.87 -21.17 35.42
CA ALA A 13 22.87 -20.47 34.64
C ALA A 13 23.55 -19.40 33.77
N CYS A 14 23.67 -19.64 32.46
CA CYS A 14 24.06 -18.63 31.47
C CYS A 14 22.96 -17.55 31.39
N LYS A 15 22.97 -16.58 32.31
CA LYS A 15 22.36 -15.28 32.03
C LYS A 15 23.36 -14.49 31.17
N PRO A 16 22.94 -13.96 30.01
CA PRO A 16 23.80 -13.06 29.25
C PRO A 16 24.17 -11.85 30.12
N PRO A 17 25.40 -11.31 29.98
CA PRO A 17 25.81 -10.11 30.69
C PRO A 17 24.90 -8.94 30.27
N VAL A 18 24.52 -8.09 31.23
CA VAL A 18 23.61 -6.94 31.03
C VAL A 18 24.07 -6.05 29.86
N ALA A 19 25.37 -5.83 29.72
CA ALA A 19 25.94 -5.04 28.63
C ALA A 19 25.65 -5.60 27.23
N ALA A 20 25.54 -6.93 27.06
CA ALA A 20 25.21 -7.53 25.77
C ALA A 20 23.72 -7.35 25.41
N VAL A 21 22.84 -7.31 26.42
CA VAL A 21 21.41 -7.04 26.23
C VAL A 21 21.17 -5.60 25.80
N ASP A 22 21.89 -4.65 26.41
CA ASP A 22 21.81 -3.23 26.05
C ASP A 22 22.33 -2.98 24.62
N GLU A 23 23.42 -3.64 24.22
CA GLU A 23 23.97 -3.55 22.86
C GLU A 23 23.01 -4.12 21.81
N GLU A 24 22.39 -5.27 22.06
CA GLU A 24 21.42 -5.88 21.15
C GLU A 24 20.18 -4.99 20.97
N LEU A 25 19.68 -4.40 22.06
CA LEU A 25 18.56 -3.46 22.01
C LEU A 25 18.89 -2.22 21.17
N GLU A 26 20.08 -1.63 21.35
CA GLU A 26 20.49 -0.47 20.55
C GLU A 26 20.64 -0.80 19.06
N HIS A 27 21.17 -1.97 18.71
CA HIS A 27 21.20 -2.42 17.32
C HIS A 27 19.80 -2.56 16.72
N ARG A 28 18.83 -3.12 17.46
CA ARG A 28 17.44 -3.20 16.99
C ARG A 28 16.85 -1.82 16.72
N LYS A 29 17.07 -0.86 17.62
CA LYS A 29 16.61 0.53 17.44
C LYS A 29 17.24 1.17 16.20
N GLN A 30 18.53 0.95 15.95
CA GLN A 30 19.21 1.48 14.77
C GLN A 30 18.61 0.91 13.47
N VAL A 31 18.39 -0.41 13.41
CA VAL A 31 17.76 -1.06 12.25
C VAL A 31 16.35 -0.52 12.02
N LEU A 32 15.52 -0.44 13.07
CA LEU A 32 14.15 0.08 12.97
C LEU A 32 14.13 1.56 12.57
N GLY A 33 15.04 2.37 13.11
CA GLY A 33 15.21 3.77 12.72
C GLY A 33 15.57 3.91 11.25
N SER A 34 16.49 3.08 10.74
CA SER A 34 16.86 3.07 9.32
C SER A 34 15.71 2.60 8.42
N LEU A 35 14.98 1.54 8.79
CA LEU A 35 13.79 1.10 8.05
C LEU A 35 12.73 2.22 7.97
N HIS A 36 12.52 2.94 9.07
CA HIS A 36 11.58 4.05 9.04
C HIS A 36 12.05 5.19 8.12
N GLN A 37 13.28 5.69 8.28
CA GLN A 37 13.73 6.88 7.56
C GLN A 37 14.02 6.59 6.08
N GLU A 38 14.77 5.52 5.81
CA GLU A 38 15.30 5.23 4.46
C GLU A 38 14.32 4.46 3.58
N VAL A 39 13.31 3.79 4.17
CA VAL A 39 12.32 3.00 3.41
C VAL A 39 10.93 3.61 3.52
N VAL A 40 10.37 3.70 4.72
CA VAL A 40 8.97 4.13 4.91
C VAL A 40 8.77 5.60 4.57
N ALA A 41 9.53 6.48 5.22
CA ALA A 41 9.35 7.92 5.07
C ALA A 41 9.71 8.35 3.64
N ALA A 42 10.87 7.91 3.14
CA ALA A 42 11.29 8.18 1.76
C ALA A 42 10.31 7.62 0.73
N GLY A 43 9.86 6.37 0.89
CA GLY A 43 8.96 5.72 -0.05
C GLY A 43 7.58 6.37 -0.13
N TYR A 44 6.94 6.66 1.01
CA TYR A 44 5.64 7.34 0.99
C TYR A 44 5.74 8.82 0.60
N ALA A 45 6.88 9.49 0.86
CA ALA A 45 7.12 10.83 0.32
C ALA A 45 7.20 10.80 -1.21
N GLU A 46 7.92 9.83 -1.79
CA GLU A 46 7.99 9.64 -3.24
C GLU A 46 6.59 9.40 -3.82
N VAL A 47 5.80 8.50 -3.25
CA VAL A 47 4.42 8.23 -3.74
C VAL A 47 3.56 9.51 -3.68
N ALA A 48 3.61 10.26 -2.58
CA ALA A 48 2.85 11.49 -2.41
C ALA A 48 3.26 12.58 -3.40
N GLU A 49 4.56 12.76 -3.65
CA GLU A 49 5.08 13.71 -4.65
C GLU A 49 4.56 13.36 -6.05
N ARG A 50 4.66 12.09 -6.46
CA ARG A 50 4.17 11.65 -7.77
C ARG A 50 2.66 11.79 -7.93
N ALA A 51 1.91 11.69 -6.84
CA ALA A 51 0.46 11.84 -6.88
C ALA A 51 0.03 13.30 -7.16
N VAL A 52 0.88 14.29 -6.83
CA VAL A 52 0.67 15.69 -7.24
C VAL A 52 0.78 15.84 -8.75
N ASP A 53 1.77 15.18 -9.36
CA ASP A 53 1.96 15.19 -10.82
C ASP A 53 0.78 14.50 -11.53
N LEU A 54 0.24 13.41 -10.95
CA LEU A 54 -0.93 12.72 -11.46
C LEU A 54 -2.19 13.60 -11.45
N GLU A 55 -2.48 14.30 -10.34
CA GLU A 55 -3.59 15.26 -10.26
C GLU A 55 -3.43 16.38 -11.31
N SER A 56 -2.22 16.91 -11.45
CA SER A 56 -1.91 17.97 -12.40
C SER A 56 -2.11 17.50 -13.85
N ALA A 57 -1.62 16.30 -14.19
CA ALA A 57 -1.75 15.73 -15.53
C ALA A 57 -3.22 15.43 -15.88
N ALA A 58 -3.97 14.81 -14.94
CA ALA A 58 -5.39 14.52 -15.13
C ALA A 58 -6.21 15.81 -15.33
N THR A 59 -5.93 16.85 -14.53
CA THR A 59 -6.60 18.15 -14.64
C THR A 59 -6.31 18.81 -15.99
N ALA A 60 -5.05 18.82 -16.43
CA ALA A 60 -4.67 19.38 -17.72
C ALA A 60 -5.28 18.61 -18.89
N PHE A 61 -5.26 17.28 -18.84
CA PHE A 61 -5.89 16.44 -19.85
C PHE A 61 -7.41 16.69 -19.92
N CYS A 62 -8.08 16.81 -18.77
CA CYS A 62 -9.52 17.06 -18.76
C CYS A 62 -9.94 18.46 -19.18
N ALA A 63 -9.04 19.45 -19.12
CA ALA A 63 -9.32 20.77 -19.65
C ALA A 63 -9.34 20.80 -21.18
N THR A 64 -8.56 19.93 -21.84
CA THR A 64 -8.52 19.80 -23.30
C THR A 64 -8.13 18.37 -23.68
N PRO A 65 -9.11 17.44 -23.75
CA PRO A 65 -8.82 16.03 -24.03
C PRO A 65 -8.15 15.84 -25.39
N ASP A 66 -6.90 15.40 -25.37
CA ASP A 66 -6.13 15.02 -26.55
C ASP A 66 -5.21 13.82 -26.26
N THR A 67 -4.58 13.28 -27.29
CA THR A 67 -3.70 12.11 -27.16
C THR A 67 -2.50 12.41 -26.26
N ALA A 68 -1.94 13.62 -26.34
CA ALA A 68 -0.76 14.00 -25.57
C ALA A 68 -1.07 14.07 -24.06
N GLY A 69 -2.23 14.63 -23.69
CA GLY A 69 -2.73 14.70 -22.32
C GLY A 69 -3.09 13.32 -21.76
N LEU A 70 -3.70 12.45 -22.58
CA LEU A 70 -3.98 11.07 -22.17
C LEU A 70 -2.67 10.33 -21.87
N ASP A 71 -1.68 10.43 -22.76
CA ASP A 71 -0.38 9.78 -22.58
C ASP A 71 0.39 10.36 -21.37
N ALA A 72 0.31 11.68 -21.15
CA ALA A 72 0.89 12.32 -19.96
C ALA A 72 0.22 11.83 -18.66
N THR A 73 -1.12 11.70 -18.65
CA THR A 73 -1.86 11.19 -17.49
C THR A 73 -1.53 9.73 -17.21
N ARG A 74 -1.44 8.90 -18.24
CA ARG A 74 -0.99 7.50 -18.15
C ARG A 74 0.43 7.39 -17.60
N ALA A 75 1.34 8.25 -18.06
CA ALA A 75 2.71 8.30 -17.56
C ALA A 75 2.77 8.70 -16.08
N ALA A 76 1.99 9.71 -15.68
CA ALA A 76 1.91 10.14 -14.29
C ALA A 76 1.30 9.06 -13.38
N TRP A 77 0.30 8.32 -13.86
CA TRP A 77 -0.27 7.18 -13.13
C TRP A 77 0.79 6.10 -12.89
N MET A 78 1.57 5.74 -13.92
CA MET A 78 2.66 4.77 -13.77
C MET A 78 3.73 5.25 -12.77
N ALA A 79 4.00 6.56 -12.73
CA ALA A 79 4.94 7.16 -11.81
C ALA A 79 4.49 7.09 -10.34
N VAL A 80 3.17 7.01 -10.07
CA VAL A 80 2.63 6.72 -8.72
C VAL A 80 2.60 5.22 -8.45
N HIS A 81 2.13 4.44 -9.42
CA HIS A 81 1.91 3.00 -9.29
C HIS A 81 3.19 2.24 -8.93
N GLY A 82 4.30 2.49 -9.64
CA GLY A 82 5.55 1.79 -9.40
C GLY A 82 6.09 1.93 -7.96
N PRO A 83 6.26 3.15 -7.45
CA PRO A 83 6.64 3.38 -6.04
C PRO A 83 5.63 2.81 -5.05
N TRP A 84 4.33 2.93 -5.30
CA TRP A 84 3.29 2.34 -4.45
C TRP A 84 3.45 0.81 -4.33
N LYS A 85 3.63 0.10 -5.45
CA LYS A 85 3.87 -1.35 -5.46
C LYS A 85 5.11 -1.77 -4.69
N ARG A 86 6.18 -0.95 -4.70
CA ARG A 86 7.36 -1.22 -3.85
C ARG A 86 7.04 -1.13 -2.36
N MET A 87 6.09 -0.29 -1.97
CA MET A 87 5.71 -0.05 -0.58
C MET A 87 4.72 -1.08 -0.02
N GLU A 88 4.13 -1.94 -0.84
CA GLU A 88 3.23 -3.02 -0.38
C GLU A 88 3.89 -3.96 0.64
N VAL A 89 5.23 -4.08 0.61
CA VAL A 89 6.00 -4.85 1.60
C VAL A 89 5.85 -4.33 3.03
N VAL A 90 5.47 -3.07 3.21
CA VAL A 90 5.19 -2.53 4.55
C VAL A 90 3.90 -3.18 5.02
N GLY A 91 2.73 -2.93 4.42
CA GLY A 91 1.54 -3.76 4.66
C GLY A 91 1.03 -3.88 6.13
N PHE A 92 1.45 -2.98 7.03
CA PHE A 92 0.95 -2.86 8.42
C PHE A 92 0.73 -1.38 8.78
N GLY A 93 0.32 -1.08 10.01
CA GLY A 93 0.15 0.29 10.47
C GLY A 93 -0.97 1.03 9.72
N PRO A 94 -0.86 2.35 9.47
CA PRO A 94 -1.92 3.15 8.86
C PRO A 94 -2.40 2.66 7.48
N VAL A 95 -1.61 1.82 6.80
CA VAL A 95 -2.00 1.18 5.54
C VAL A 95 -3.21 0.26 5.74
N VAL A 96 -3.28 -0.47 6.85
CA VAL A 96 -4.29 -1.52 7.09
C VAL A 96 -5.08 -1.32 8.38
N ASP A 97 -4.59 -0.51 9.29
CA ASP A 97 -5.20 -0.25 10.60
C ASP A 97 -6.30 0.81 10.49
N GLU A 98 -7.36 0.60 11.26
CA GLU A 98 -8.38 1.63 11.52
C GLU A 98 -7.77 2.79 12.31
N PRO A 99 -8.23 4.04 12.11
CA PRO A 99 -9.39 4.44 11.32
C PRO A 99 -9.08 4.73 9.84
N TYR A 100 -7.83 4.56 9.39
CA TYR A 100 -7.39 5.08 8.09
C TYR A 100 -7.56 4.07 6.96
N ARG A 101 -6.89 2.91 7.09
CA ARG A 101 -6.89 1.84 6.07
C ARG A 101 -6.59 2.34 4.66
N PHE A 102 -5.49 3.10 4.51
CA PHE A 102 -5.13 3.73 3.24
C PHE A 102 -4.89 2.73 2.09
N GLY A 103 -4.41 1.51 2.38
CA GLY A 103 -4.13 0.48 1.37
C GLY A 103 -5.34 0.20 0.47
N PRO A 104 -6.47 -0.27 1.02
CA PRO A 104 -7.69 -0.43 0.25
C PRO A 104 -8.19 0.84 -0.45
N LEU A 105 -8.04 2.03 0.16
CA LEU A 105 -8.48 3.28 -0.48
C LEU A 105 -7.64 3.64 -1.72
N LEU A 106 -6.35 3.31 -1.71
CA LEU A 106 -5.43 3.56 -2.81
C LEU A 106 -5.45 2.45 -3.85
N ASP A 107 -5.71 1.21 -3.44
CA ASP A 107 -5.41 0.04 -4.28
C ASP A 107 -6.33 -1.16 -4.02
N PHE A 108 -7.64 -0.91 -4.06
CA PHE A 108 -8.62 -1.99 -4.06
C PHE A 108 -8.58 -2.75 -5.39
N TRP A 109 -8.02 -3.95 -5.34
CA TRP A 109 -7.95 -4.85 -6.48
C TRP A 109 -8.66 -6.19 -6.18
N PRO A 110 -9.37 -6.81 -7.15
CA PRO A 110 -9.65 -6.31 -8.50
C PRO A 110 -10.69 -5.20 -8.57
N VAL A 111 -10.55 -4.32 -9.58
CA VAL A 111 -11.56 -3.31 -9.88
C VAL A 111 -12.93 -3.95 -10.13
N ARG A 112 -14.00 -3.27 -9.69
CA ARG A 112 -15.38 -3.69 -9.91
C ARG A 112 -15.94 -2.91 -11.09
N GLU A 113 -15.59 -3.31 -12.31
CA GLU A 113 -15.91 -2.59 -13.57
C GLU A 113 -17.37 -2.13 -13.64
N GLY A 114 -18.33 -3.04 -13.42
CA GLY A 114 -19.76 -2.69 -13.45
C GLY A 114 -20.18 -1.64 -12.42
N VAL A 115 -19.55 -1.60 -11.24
CA VAL A 115 -19.83 -0.56 -10.23
C VAL A 115 -19.30 0.79 -10.69
N VAL A 116 -18.12 0.81 -11.32
CA VAL A 116 -17.52 2.03 -11.88
C VAL A 116 -18.36 2.55 -13.04
N ASP A 117 -18.79 1.67 -13.94
CA ASP A 117 -19.66 2.02 -15.07
C ASP A 117 -21.03 2.53 -14.61
N ASP A 118 -21.65 1.86 -13.63
CA ASP A 118 -22.94 2.30 -13.05
C ASP A 118 -22.80 3.68 -12.39
N LEU A 119 -21.67 3.95 -11.71
CA LEU A 119 -21.41 5.28 -11.15
C LEU A 119 -21.31 6.33 -12.25
N ILE A 120 -20.56 6.07 -13.33
CA ILE A 120 -20.45 6.99 -14.47
C ILE A 120 -21.80 7.19 -15.16
N ALA A 121 -22.66 6.17 -15.24
CA ALA A 121 -23.98 6.30 -15.85
C ALA A 121 -25.05 6.93 -14.93
N SER A 122 -24.81 7.03 -13.62
CA SER A 122 -25.77 7.57 -12.65
C SER A 122 -25.75 9.10 -12.53
N GLU A 123 -26.62 9.66 -11.69
CA GLU A 123 -26.62 11.09 -11.30
C GLU A 123 -25.84 11.35 -9.99
N THR A 124 -25.17 10.33 -9.45
CA THR A 124 -24.40 10.46 -8.20
C THR A 124 -23.29 11.50 -8.35
N ASP A 125 -23.04 12.31 -7.33
CA ASP A 125 -21.93 13.26 -7.34
C ASP A 125 -20.59 12.52 -7.27
N LEU A 126 -19.76 12.67 -8.31
CA LEU A 126 -18.42 12.08 -8.41
C LEU A 126 -17.30 13.09 -8.13
N GLY A 127 -17.64 14.26 -7.59
CA GLY A 127 -16.68 15.24 -7.11
C GLY A 127 -15.84 14.69 -5.95
N TYR A 128 -14.64 15.25 -5.79
CA TYR A 128 -13.66 14.81 -4.80
C TYR A 128 -14.23 14.69 -3.38
N ASP A 129 -14.98 15.69 -2.90
CA ASP A 129 -15.56 15.67 -1.55
C ASP A 129 -16.56 14.51 -1.36
N SER A 130 -17.34 14.19 -2.39
CA SER A 130 -18.29 13.07 -2.35
C SER A 130 -17.59 11.71 -2.41
N LEU A 131 -16.55 11.56 -3.26
CA LEU A 131 -15.76 10.33 -3.37
C LEU A 131 -15.14 9.89 -2.05
N ARG A 132 -14.81 10.83 -1.16
CA ARG A 132 -14.23 10.51 0.15
C ARG A 132 -15.15 9.65 1.01
N GLY A 133 -16.46 9.75 0.80
CA GLY A 133 -17.47 8.92 1.47
C GLY A 133 -17.74 7.58 0.78
N PHE A 134 -17.14 7.32 -0.39
CA PHE A 134 -17.39 6.11 -1.16
C PHE A 134 -16.50 4.95 -0.71
N GLY A 135 -16.97 3.74 -0.97
CA GLY A 135 -16.21 2.53 -0.69
C GLY A 135 -14.97 2.38 -1.58
N ALA A 136 -13.97 1.67 -1.04
CA ALA A 136 -12.68 1.41 -1.67
C ALA A 136 -12.77 0.89 -3.12
N SER A 137 -13.78 0.07 -3.46
CA SER A 137 -13.95 -0.51 -4.80
C SER A 137 -14.33 0.48 -5.91
N THR A 138 -14.52 1.76 -5.57
CA THR A 138 -14.95 2.83 -6.48
C THR A 138 -13.91 3.93 -6.61
N ARG A 139 -12.70 3.72 -6.10
CA ARG A 139 -11.63 4.72 -6.11
C ARG A 139 -10.25 4.07 -6.12
N GLY A 140 -9.21 4.91 -6.11
CA GLY A 140 -7.82 4.47 -6.11
C GLY A 140 -7.26 4.20 -7.50
N LEU A 141 -6.00 3.72 -7.51
CA LEU A 141 -5.20 3.47 -8.70
C LEU A 141 -5.85 2.46 -9.67
N PRO A 142 -6.49 1.35 -9.23
CA PRO A 142 -7.13 0.41 -10.15
C PRO A 142 -8.32 0.99 -10.91
N VAL A 143 -9.08 1.92 -10.30
CA VAL A 143 -10.17 2.61 -10.99
C VAL A 143 -9.61 3.61 -12.00
N LEU A 144 -8.58 4.38 -11.64
CA LEU A 144 -7.86 5.24 -12.58
C LEU A 144 -7.32 4.43 -13.77
N GLU A 145 -6.74 3.26 -13.51
CA GLU A 145 -6.24 2.36 -14.56
C GLU A 145 -7.36 1.92 -15.51
N TYR A 146 -8.50 1.49 -14.95
CA TYR A 146 -9.67 1.11 -15.74
C TYR A 146 -10.11 2.24 -16.68
N LEU A 147 -10.25 3.47 -16.17
CA LEU A 147 -10.64 4.62 -17.00
C LEU A 147 -9.63 4.93 -18.10
N LEU A 148 -8.33 4.79 -17.81
CA LEU A 148 -7.26 5.20 -18.72
C LEU A 148 -6.91 4.15 -19.78
N TRP A 149 -7.15 2.85 -19.54
CA TRP A 149 -6.70 1.78 -20.43
C TRP A 149 -7.76 0.77 -20.85
N HIS A 150 -8.96 0.74 -20.26
CA HIS A 150 -9.94 -0.27 -20.63
C HIS A 150 -10.30 -0.17 -22.14
N PRO A 151 -10.34 -1.29 -22.90
CA PRO A 151 -10.56 -1.25 -24.35
C PRO A 151 -11.88 -0.60 -24.80
N SER A 152 -12.92 -0.62 -23.96
CA SER A 152 -14.18 0.08 -24.27
C SER A 152 -14.12 1.60 -24.02
N LEU A 153 -13.06 2.08 -23.37
CA LEU A 153 -12.86 3.48 -22.97
C LEU A 153 -11.65 4.10 -23.69
N GLU A 154 -11.19 3.49 -24.78
CA GLU A 154 -9.94 3.86 -25.43
C GLU A 154 -9.98 5.23 -26.13
N GLY A 155 -8.92 6.01 -25.92
CA GLY A 155 -8.65 7.25 -26.63
C GLY A 155 -9.22 8.49 -25.93
N PRO A 156 -8.71 9.68 -26.32
CA PRO A 156 -9.03 10.93 -25.63
C PRO A 156 -10.49 11.38 -25.82
N ALA A 157 -11.13 11.01 -26.93
CA ALA A 157 -12.52 11.39 -27.23
C ALA A 157 -13.51 10.91 -26.16
N THR A 158 -13.19 9.82 -25.44
CA THR A 158 -14.08 9.31 -24.41
C THR A 158 -14.11 10.19 -23.15
N PHE A 159 -13.12 11.08 -23.00
CA PHE A 159 -13.02 12.06 -21.93
C PHE A 159 -13.60 13.44 -22.32
N GLU A 160 -14.17 13.58 -23.53
CA GLU A 160 -15.04 14.72 -23.85
C GLU A 160 -16.34 14.69 -23.02
N ASP A 161 -16.72 13.51 -22.50
CA ASP A 161 -17.74 13.36 -21.47
C ASP A 161 -17.25 14.01 -20.16
N ALA A 162 -17.86 15.14 -19.82
CA ALA A 162 -17.55 15.90 -18.61
C ALA A 162 -17.67 15.09 -17.31
N ARG A 163 -18.56 14.09 -17.28
CA ARG A 163 -18.75 13.23 -16.10
C ARG A 163 -17.59 12.27 -15.91
N ARG A 164 -17.14 11.64 -17.00
CA ARG A 164 -15.94 10.78 -16.96
C ARG A 164 -14.70 11.58 -16.62
N CYS A 165 -14.56 12.76 -17.23
CA CYS A 165 -13.42 13.62 -16.96
C CYS A 165 -13.40 14.14 -15.51
N GLY A 166 -14.55 14.60 -15.01
CA GLY A 166 -14.69 15.01 -13.62
C GLY A 166 -14.32 13.89 -12.64
N TYR A 167 -14.73 12.66 -12.95
CA TYR A 167 -14.37 11.50 -12.12
C TYR A 167 -12.87 11.17 -12.17
N LEU A 168 -12.24 11.22 -13.34
CA LEU A 168 -10.78 11.04 -13.47
C LEU A 168 -10.00 12.04 -12.60
N VAL A 169 -10.36 13.33 -12.67
CA VAL A 169 -9.72 14.39 -11.86
C VAL A 169 -9.97 14.15 -10.37
N ALA A 170 -11.21 13.85 -9.98
CA ALA A 170 -11.55 13.61 -8.59
C ALA A 170 -10.82 12.40 -8.00
N LEU A 171 -10.65 11.33 -8.76
CA LEU A 171 -9.84 10.17 -8.38
C LEU A 171 -8.35 10.50 -8.22
N ALA A 172 -7.79 11.32 -9.12
CA ALA A 172 -6.40 11.75 -9.03
C ALA A 172 -6.16 12.63 -7.78
N SER A 173 -7.07 13.57 -7.50
CA SER A 173 -7.07 14.35 -6.25
C SER A 173 -7.19 13.46 -5.02
N ASP A 174 -7.99 12.41 -5.10
CA ASP A 174 -8.17 11.45 -4.03
C ASP A 174 -6.91 10.64 -3.72
N VAL A 175 -6.21 10.15 -4.75
CA VAL A 175 -4.91 9.49 -4.60
C VAL A 175 -3.89 10.47 -4.01
N ARG A 176 -3.84 11.72 -4.49
CA ARG A 176 -2.95 12.75 -3.93
C ARG A 176 -3.21 12.99 -2.44
N GLN A 177 -4.47 13.14 -2.03
CA GLN A 177 -4.76 13.37 -0.63
C GLN A 177 -4.44 12.15 0.24
N ASN A 178 -4.89 10.96 -0.16
CA ASN A 178 -4.67 9.74 0.62
C ASN A 178 -3.17 9.41 0.78
N THR A 179 -2.36 9.65 -0.25
CA THR A 179 -0.91 9.43 -0.17
C THR A 179 -0.21 10.45 0.74
N ALA A 180 -0.62 11.71 0.70
CA ALA A 180 -0.14 12.74 1.62
C ALA A 180 -0.52 12.43 3.08
N ASP A 181 -1.78 12.07 3.32
CA ASP A 181 -2.27 11.72 4.66
C ASP A 181 -1.60 10.44 5.19
N LEU A 182 -1.38 9.44 4.33
CA LEU A 182 -0.63 8.24 4.66
C LEU A 182 0.81 8.55 5.08
N HIS A 183 1.49 9.43 4.33
CA HIS A 183 2.86 9.84 4.66
C HIS A 183 2.92 10.47 6.06
N VAL A 184 1.98 11.37 6.39
CA VAL A 184 1.89 11.99 7.71
C VAL A 184 1.56 10.95 8.79
N ALA A 185 0.55 10.12 8.59
CA ALA A 185 0.14 9.10 9.55
C ALA A 185 1.28 8.11 9.87
N TRP A 186 2.14 7.81 8.90
CA TRP A 186 3.31 6.96 9.12
C TRP A 186 4.40 7.61 9.98
N GLN A 187 4.60 8.93 9.89
CA GLN A 187 5.55 9.63 10.77
C GLN A 187 5.10 9.54 12.23
N GLU A 188 3.80 9.70 12.47
CA GLU A 188 3.21 9.53 13.81
C GLU A 188 3.33 8.08 14.30
N TYR A 189 2.96 7.11 13.46
CA TYR A 189 3.05 5.69 13.78
C TYR A 189 4.49 5.25 14.10
N ALA A 190 5.47 5.77 13.35
CA ALA A 190 6.87 5.46 13.57
C ALA A 190 7.40 5.96 14.92
N THR A 191 6.86 7.05 15.45
CA THR A 191 7.18 7.51 16.81
C THR A 191 6.75 6.47 17.85
N ARG A 192 5.62 5.78 17.63
CA ARG A 192 5.16 4.67 18.48
C ARG A 192 6.07 3.44 18.36
N LEU A 193 6.53 3.14 17.14
CA LEU A 193 7.46 2.03 16.88
C LEU A 193 8.85 2.24 17.48
N ALA A 194 9.27 3.49 17.65
CA ALA A 194 10.55 3.83 18.27
C ALA A 194 10.57 3.55 19.79
N ASP A 195 9.41 3.61 20.46
CA ASP A 195 9.24 3.33 21.88
C ASP A 195 8.04 2.39 22.14
N PRO A 196 8.11 1.14 21.67
CA PRO A 196 7.05 0.17 21.83
C PRO A 196 6.86 -0.16 23.32
N GLY A 197 5.60 -0.35 23.74
CA GLY A 197 5.24 -0.58 25.14
C GLY A 197 5.04 0.68 26.00
N SER A 198 5.39 1.87 25.50
CA SER A 198 5.09 3.15 26.17
C SER A 198 3.59 3.50 26.16
N GLN A 199 2.85 2.95 25.20
CA GLN A 199 1.43 3.19 24.98
C GLN A 199 0.64 1.90 25.16
N ALA A 200 -0.35 1.91 26.05
CA ALA A 200 -1.11 0.72 26.41
C ALA A 200 -2.01 0.20 25.28
N ASP A 201 -2.35 1.05 24.31
CA ASP A 201 -3.20 0.73 23.16
C ASP A 201 -2.40 0.31 21.92
N PHE A 202 -1.08 0.24 22.00
CA PHE A 202 -0.24 -0.11 20.87
C PHE A 202 -0.02 -1.62 20.74
N ALA A 203 -0.01 -2.12 19.51
CA ALA A 203 0.09 -3.56 19.23
C ALA A 203 1.42 -4.17 19.65
N TYR A 204 2.49 -3.36 19.75
CA TYR A 204 3.84 -3.83 20.05
C TYR A 204 4.31 -3.35 21.42
N ALA A 205 4.77 -4.29 22.24
CA ALA A 205 5.33 -4.05 23.56
C ALA A 205 6.87 -4.01 23.59
N THR A 206 7.53 -4.48 22.53
CA THR A 206 9.01 -4.54 22.46
C THR A 206 9.52 -4.27 21.05
N HIS A 207 10.77 -3.80 20.92
CA HIS A 207 11.43 -3.62 19.61
C HIS A 207 11.59 -4.94 18.84
N GLN A 208 11.72 -6.08 19.54
CA GLN A 208 11.76 -7.38 18.87
C GLN A 208 10.44 -7.67 18.16
N GLN A 209 9.29 -7.40 18.78
CA GLN A 209 7.99 -7.61 18.13
C GLN A 209 7.81 -6.70 16.91
N VAL A 210 8.35 -5.48 16.94
CA VAL A 210 8.36 -4.60 15.76
C VAL A 210 9.23 -5.19 14.64
N LEU A 211 10.41 -5.71 14.97
CA LEU A 211 11.25 -6.40 13.96
C LEU A 211 10.60 -7.67 13.42
N ASP A 212 9.92 -8.43 14.27
CA ASP A 212 9.17 -9.62 13.86
C ASP A 212 8.06 -9.24 12.86
N GLU A 213 7.37 -8.12 13.09
CA GLU A 213 6.40 -7.59 12.13
C GLU A 213 7.04 -7.35 10.77
N TRP A 214 8.17 -6.63 10.72
CA TRP A 214 8.88 -6.36 9.47
C TRP A 214 9.25 -7.64 8.72
N VAL A 215 9.80 -8.64 9.41
CA VAL A 215 10.15 -9.93 8.80
C VAL A 215 8.90 -10.66 8.30
N ASN A 216 7.83 -10.68 9.10
CA ASN A 216 6.57 -11.29 8.72
C ASN A 216 5.96 -10.63 7.48
N ARG A 217 6.09 -9.31 7.32
CA ARG A 217 5.54 -8.58 6.17
C ARG A 217 6.32 -8.82 4.89
N VAL A 218 7.64 -8.97 4.98
CA VAL A 218 8.46 -9.43 3.84
C VAL A 218 8.04 -10.83 3.40
N LEU A 219 7.86 -11.76 4.34
CA LEU A 219 7.40 -13.12 4.03
C LEU A 219 5.98 -13.14 3.44
N PHE A 220 5.08 -12.36 4.03
CA PHE A 220 3.71 -12.22 3.55
C PHE A 220 3.66 -11.65 2.13
N ALA A 221 4.43 -10.58 1.84
CA ALA A 221 4.47 -9.99 0.50
C ALA A 221 4.98 -10.98 -0.55
N LEU A 222 5.97 -11.81 -0.23
CA LEU A 222 6.45 -12.87 -1.13
C LEU A 222 5.40 -13.96 -1.37
N ASP A 223 4.67 -14.36 -0.33
CA ASP A 223 3.60 -15.34 -0.46
C ASP A 223 2.40 -14.77 -1.23
N ASP A 224 2.05 -13.51 -1.03
CA ASP A 224 1.01 -12.79 -1.76
C ASP A 224 1.34 -12.67 -3.26
N ILE A 225 2.58 -12.29 -3.60
CA ILE A 225 3.06 -12.29 -4.99
C ILE A 225 2.90 -13.68 -5.61
N ARG A 226 3.36 -14.72 -4.89
CA ARG A 226 3.31 -16.10 -5.39
C ARG A 226 1.88 -16.57 -5.59
N SER A 227 1.02 -16.41 -4.59
CA SER A 227 -0.28 -17.07 -4.51
C SER A 227 -1.39 -16.24 -5.16
N GLU A 228 -1.47 -14.94 -4.87
CA GLU A 228 -2.54 -14.06 -5.34
C GLU A 228 -2.18 -13.36 -6.64
N LYS A 229 -0.98 -12.77 -6.76
CA LYS A 229 -0.62 -11.98 -7.97
C LYS A 229 -0.18 -12.85 -9.16
N LEU A 230 0.39 -14.04 -8.91
CA LEU A 230 0.82 -14.99 -9.94
C LEU A 230 -0.05 -16.25 -9.97
N GLY A 231 -0.15 -16.98 -8.85
CA GLY A 231 -0.78 -18.29 -8.81
C GLY A 231 -2.24 -18.28 -9.26
N LYS A 232 -3.05 -17.40 -8.68
CA LYS A 232 -4.47 -17.23 -9.02
C LYS A 232 -4.72 -16.91 -10.49
N PRO A 233 -4.10 -15.87 -11.11
CA PRO A 233 -4.27 -15.65 -12.55
C PRO A 233 -3.71 -16.78 -13.42
N LEU A 234 -2.70 -17.54 -12.97
CA LEU A 234 -2.19 -18.72 -13.67
C LEU A 234 -3.06 -19.98 -13.48
N GLY A 235 -4.07 -19.92 -12.61
CA GLY A 235 -5.09 -20.94 -12.46
C GLY A 235 -4.93 -21.87 -11.25
N ASP A 236 -4.11 -21.52 -10.26
CA ASP A 236 -3.91 -22.31 -9.03
C ASP A 236 -5.24 -22.49 -8.27
N THR A 237 -6.15 -21.53 -8.38
CA THR A 237 -7.48 -21.55 -7.71
C THR A 237 -8.61 -22.07 -8.62
N SER A 238 -8.31 -22.46 -9.86
CA SER A 238 -9.28 -22.83 -10.90
C SER A 238 -8.87 -24.11 -11.63
N ALA A 239 -8.18 -25.02 -10.94
CA ALA A 239 -7.75 -26.31 -11.47
C ALA A 239 -6.93 -26.22 -12.77
N GLY A 240 -6.09 -25.19 -12.88
CA GLY A 240 -5.20 -24.94 -14.01
C GLY A 240 -5.84 -24.17 -15.17
N VAL A 241 -7.07 -23.66 -15.03
CA VAL A 241 -7.68 -22.76 -16.01
C VAL A 241 -7.22 -21.33 -15.72
N PRO A 242 -6.45 -20.66 -16.61
CA PRO A 242 -6.00 -19.29 -16.37
C PRO A 242 -7.17 -18.33 -16.15
N LEU A 243 -6.98 -17.36 -15.25
CA LEU A 243 -7.95 -16.31 -14.91
C LEU A 243 -7.33 -14.92 -15.19
N PRO A 244 -7.25 -14.46 -16.45
CA PRO A 244 -6.64 -13.18 -16.80
C PRO A 244 -7.29 -11.97 -16.12
N GLU A 245 -8.59 -12.06 -15.80
CA GLU A 245 -9.34 -11.06 -15.04
C GLU A 245 -8.97 -11.01 -13.54
N ALA A 246 -8.20 -11.99 -13.06
CA ALA A 246 -7.59 -12.00 -11.75
C ALA A 246 -6.11 -11.59 -11.81
N ALA A 247 -5.63 -10.99 -12.90
CA ALA A 247 -4.32 -10.33 -12.94
C ALA A 247 -4.43 -8.87 -12.50
N GLU A 248 -3.46 -8.44 -11.70
CA GLU A 248 -3.29 -7.05 -11.29
C GLU A 248 -2.75 -6.21 -12.44
N SER A 249 -3.18 -4.96 -12.53
CA SER A 249 -2.75 -4.03 -13.57
C SER A 249 -2.92 -4.55 -15.01
N ARG A 250 -3.97 -5.35 -15.25
CA ARG A 250 -4.20 -6.05 -16.52
C ARG A 250 -4.49 -5.11 -17.70
N PHE A 251 -5.03 -3.92 -17.45
CA PHE A 251 -5.40 -3.00 -18.52
C PHE A 251 -4.18 -2.23 -19.04
N SER A 252 -3.31 -1.80 -18.13
CA SER A 252 -2.07 -1.10 -18.46
C SER A 252 -0.94 -2.03 -18.89
N GLY A 253 -1.08 -3.35 -18.71
CA GLY A 253 -0.04 -4.33 -18.98
C GLY A 253 1.15 -4.19 -18.03
N ARG A 254 0.89 -3.84 -16.77
CA ARG A 254 1.89 -3.57 -15.72
C ARG A 254 1.79 -4.51 -14.52
N SER A 255 1.31 -5.73 -14.75
CA SER A 255 1.28 -6.83 -13.77
C SER A 255 2.66 -7.15 -13.19
#